data_AF-A0A1F8Y1X0-F1
#
_entry.id   AF-A0A1F8Y1X0-F1
#
_cell.length_a   1.000
_cell.length_b   1.000
_cell.length_c   1.000
_cell.angle_alpha   90.00
_cell.angle_beta   90.00
_cell.angle_gamma   90.00
#
_symmetry.space_group_name_H-M   'P 1'
#
loop_
_entity.id
_entity.type
_entity.pdbx_description
1 polymer ?
#
loop_
_entity_poly.entity_id
_entity_poly.type
_entity_poly.pdbx_seq_one_letter_code
_entity_poly.pdbx_strand_id
1 'polypeptide(L)'
;MSPKQAFAVDVAIVGSGGAGLAAAIEAKSAGASVAIIEKADTLGGASIISGGGCLIAGSPLQEKHGIQDSPDLAFEDWVKWGQGAADEAWARYYIDHSLHELYLWAERLGVKWMDLRPIEGNRVPRWHQPDNNGLGLTSALIEAAHKLGVREVLTATAASKILRHNGRVCGLEAVDTKSGDSIEIRSKTVVMASGGFNSNLEMILELRPELRPHKILMGGGPGATGDGHKLVRDIGGYLTHMEQIWFYVYATADYRDPRGQRGLVFRMIPGYIWVNQQGRRFHNEALCGGASATPALLAQDPPHAWAILEASMSSTMQVADPYYRRGDEILKDKIQELLDNSPYIRKANSLEELARRMEVDVPTFLATVERYNKACADGVERDPDFGKPLKESRKFDTPPYYGVQIFPLARKNFGGIKTDLRCRVMNRFFEPIPGLYAAGEVSGMAGGHINGKAGLEGTMLAPSIFSGRVAGAWAAQEAGFGSGFKGKPNRPG
;
A
#
# COMPACT_ATOMS: atom_id res chain seq x y z
N MET A 1 -2.63 -3.29 -40.13
CA MET A 1 -1.92 -3.79 -38.94
C MET A 1 -0.72 -2.88 -38.76
N SER A 2 -0.61 -2.20 -37.62
CA SER A 2 0.60 -1.41 -37.36
C SER A 2 1.82 -2.32 -37.23
N PRO A 3 3.04 -1.84 -37.52
CA PRO A 3 4.23 -2.67 -37.46
C PRO A 3 4.47 -3.16 -36.03
N LYS A 4 4.54 -4.49 -35.87
CA LYS A 4 4.87 -5.15 -34.60
C LYS A 4 6.34 -4.88 -34.27
N GLN A 5 6.61 -4.03 -33.28
CA GLN A 5 7.96 -3.85 -32.76
C GLN A 5 8.36 -5.11 -31.99
N ALA A 6 9.58 -5.61 -32.19
CA ALA A 6 10.05 -6.81 -31.51
C ALA A 6 11.51 -6.66 -31.07
N PHE A 7 11.79 -7.04 -29.82
CA PHE A 7 13.15 -7.11 -29.29
C PHE A 7 13.28 -8.22 -28.26
N ALA A 8 14.51 -8.51 -27.83
CA ALA A 8 14.81 -9.62 -26.93
C ALA A 8 15.71 -9.18 -25.78
N VAL A 9 15.41 -9.69 -24.59
CA VAL A 9 16.20 -9.52 -23.35
C VAL A 9 16.32 -10.84 -22.60
N ASP A 10 17.15 -10.90 -21.58
CA ASP A 10 17.21 -12.06 -20.69
C ASP A 10 16.03 -12.07 -19.71
N VAL A 11 15.74 -10.93 -19.09
CA VAL A 11 14.67 -10.76 -18.08
C VAL A 11 13.74 -9.62 -18.46
N ALA A 12 12.46 -9.92 -18.66
CA ALA A 12 11.42 -8.90 -18.85
C ALA A 12 10.64 -8.67 -17.55
N ILE A 13 10.42 -7.42 -17.17
CA ILE A 13 9.77 -7.03 -15.92
C ILE A 13 8.51 -6.22 -16.23
N VAL A 14 7.38 -6.65 -15.67
CA VAL A 14 6.07 -6.01 -15.85
C VAL A 14 5.74 -5.18 -14.63
N GLY A 15 5.87 -3.86 -14.74
CA GLY A 15 5.62 -2.89 -13.67
C GLY A 15 6.90 -2.30 -13.10
N SER A 16 6.88 -0.98 -12.85
CA SER A 16 8.04 -0.21 -12.38
C SER A 16 7.91 0.28 -10.93
N GLY A 17 7.07 -0.37 -10.12
CA GLY A 17 7.00 -0.13 -8.68
C GLY A 17 8.25 -0.62 -7.94
N GLY A 18 8.28 -0.48 -6.62
CA GLY A 18 9.43 -0.89 -5.80
C GLY A 18 9.86 -2.35 -6.02
N ALA A 19 8.91 -3.26 -6.22
CA ALA A 19 9.20 -4.67 -6.54
C ALA A 19 9.90 -4.84 -7.92
N GLY A 20 9.38 -4.17 -8.96
CA GLY A 20 9.93 -4.26 -10.31
C GLY A 20 11.29 -3.61 -10.44
N LEU A 21 11.49 -2.45 -9.82
CA LEU A 21 12.79 -1.78 -9.78
C LEU A 21 13.82 -2.60 -9.00
N ALA A 22 13.45 -3.19 -7.87
CA ALA A 22 14.31 -4.09 -7.11
C ALA A 22 14.69 -5.33 -7.93
N ALA A 23 13.75 -5.93 -8.65
CA ALA A 23 14.01 -7.04 -9.56
C ALA A 23 14.98 -6.64 -10.68
N ALA A 24 14.82 -5.45 -11.25
CA ALA A 24 15.69 -4.94 -12.31
C ALA A 24 17.13 -4.74 -11.81
N ILE A 25 17.29 -4.18 -10.61
CA ILE A 25 18.59 -3.97 -9.97
C ILE A 25 19.31 -5.29 -9.75
N GLU A 26 18.64 -6.30 -9.19
CA GLU A 26 19.24 -7.61 -8.95
C GLU A 26 19.60 -8.32 -10.26
N ALA A 27 18.67 -8.36 -11.21
CA ALA A 27 18.92 -9.02 -12.50
C ALA A 27 20.06 -8.35 -13.28
N LYS A 28 20.10 -7.00 -13.28
CA LYS A 28 21.15 -6.25 -13.97
C LYS A 28 22.51 -6.42 -13.28
N SER A 29 22.54 -6.44 -11.94
CA SER A 29 23.76 -6.68 -11.16
C SER A 29 24.34 -8.08 -11.38
N ALA A 30 23.49 -9.06 -11.69
CA ALA A 30 23.92 -10.41 -12.08
C ALA A 30 24.48 -10.50 -13.52
N GLY A 31 24.33 -9.43 -14.33
CA GLY A 31 24.83 -9.36 -15.70
C GLY A 31 23.78 -9.58 -16.80
N ALA A 32 22.50 -9.77 -16.44
CA ALA A 32 21.43 -9.98 -17.41
C ALA A 32 21.07 -8.69 -18.17
N SER A 33 20.62 -8.82 -19.42
CA SER A 33 19.88 -7.76 -20.11
C SER A 33 18.44 -7.69 -19.56
N VAL A 34 17.94 -6.48 -19.33
CA VAL A 34 16.68 -6.25 -18.62
C VAL A 34 15.85 -5.21 -19.35
N ALA A 35 14.57 -5.52 -19.56
CA ALA A 35 13.56 -4.56 -19.97
C ALA A 35 12.48 -4.42 -18.89
N ILE A 36 12.05 -3.18 -18.64
CA ILE A 36 10.90 -2.86 -17.78
C ILE A 36 9.80 -2.27 -18.66
N ILE A 37 8.58 -2.78 -18.53
CA ILE A 37 7.39 -2.12 -19.08
C ILE A 37 6.53 -1.54 -17.96
N GLU A 38 6.01 -0.34 -18.17
CA GLU A 38 5.15 0.38 -17.25
C GLU A 38 3.93 0.92 -18.00
N LYS A 39 2.74 0.55 -17.55
CA LYS A 39 1.47 0.96 -18.17
C LYS A 39 1.23 2.46 -18.02
N ALA A 40 1.69 3.06 -16.92
CA ALA A 40 1.60 4.50 -16.71
C ALA A 40 2.65 5.29 -17.52
N ASP A 41 2.44 6.59 -17.64
CA ASP A 41 3.40 7.50 -18.29
C ASP A 41 4.70 7.69 -17.48
N THR A 42 4.69 7.32 -16.21
CA THR A 42 5.77 7.56 -15.26
C THR A 42 6.04 6.33 -14.40
N LEU A 43 7.27 6.21 -13.91
CA LEU A 43 7.70 5.08 -13.10
C LEU A 43 7.23 5.19 -11.65
N GLY A 44 7.30 4.07 -10.93
CA GLY A 44 7.20 4.02 -9.47
C GLY A 44 5.86 3.55 -8.92
N GLY A 45 4.79 3.61 -9.71
CA GLY A 45 3.47 3.08 -9.36
C GLY A 45 2.98 3.53 -7.97
N ALA A 46 2.38 2.63 -7.19
CA ALA A 46 1.93 2.96 -5.84
C ALA A 46 3.08 3.16 -4.82
N SER A 47 4.31 2.75 -5.15
CA SER A 47 5.46 2.84 -4.25
C SER A 47 5.93 4.29 -4.07
N ILE A 48 6.00 5.05 -5.18
CA ILE A 48 6.50 6.43 -5.17
C ILE A 48 5.59 7.42 -4.44
N ILE A 49 4.28 7.13 -4.35
CA ILE A 49 3.30 7.94 -3.61
C ILE A 49 3.00 7.39 -2.20
N SER A 50 3.75 6.37 -1.76
CA SER A 50 3.55 5.74 -0.46
C SER A 50 4.02 6.64 0.70
N GLY A 51 3.50 6.37 1.90
CA GLY A 51 4.08 6.88 3.16
C GLY A 51 5.50 6.35 3.43
N GLY A 52 5.99 5.37 2.67
CA GLY A 52 7.39 4.91 2.71
C GLY A 52 7.74 3.92 3.80
N GLY A 53 6.80 3.67 4.73
CA GLY A 53 6.98 2.79 5.87
C GLY A 53 7.52 1.41 5.53
N CYS A 54 8.57 1.00 6.24
CA CYS A 54 9.15 -0.32 6.11
C CYS A 54 9.28 -0.99 7.48
N LEU A 55 8.66 -2.16 7.67
CA LEU A 55 8.84 -2.95 8.90
C LEU A 55 10.21 -3.63 8.86
N ILE A 56 11.14 -3.23 9.73
CA ILE A 56 12.50 -3.79 9.79
C ILE A 56 12.78 -4.13 11.25
N ALA A 57 13.29 -5.35 11.51
CA ALA A 57 13.62 -5.81 12.86
C ALA A 57 15.14 -5.87 13.08
N GLY A 58 15.59 -5.43 14.25
CA GLY A 58 16.99 -5.45 14.67
C GLY A 58 17.89 -4.43 13.97
N SER A 59 17.38 -3.23 13.67
CA SER A 59 18.13 -2.22 12.92
C SER A 59 19.07 -1.37 13.78
N PRO A 60 20.14 -0.80 13.21
CA PRO A 60 20.96 0.21 13.88
C PRO A 60 20.15 1.43 14.34
N LEU A 61 19.06 1.76 13.63
CA LEU A 61 18.20 2.88 14.01
C LEU A 61 17.35 2.54 15.25
N GLN A 62 16.93 1.28 15.43
CA GLN A 62 16.30 0.82 16.67
C GLN A 62 17.29 0.86 17.83
N GLU A 63 18.52 0.36 17.63
CA GLU A 63 19.58 0.40 18.64
C GLU A 63 19.88 1.84 19.08
N LYS A 64 20.00 2.78 18.13
CA LYS A 64 20.22 4.20 18.41
C LYS A 64 19.11 4.82 19.28
N HIS A 65 17.89 4.33 19.18
CA HIS A 65 16.75 4.78 19.99
C HIS A 65 16.57 3.97 21.28
N GLY A 66 17.51 3.06 21.61
CA GLY A 66 17.44 2.20 22.78
C GLY A 66 16.34 1.14 22.70
N ILE A 67 15.84 0.81 21.50
CA ILE A 67 14.78 -0.16 21.29
C ILE A 67 15.38 -1.55 21.14
N GLN A 68 14.99 -2.45 22.05
CA GLN A 68 15.33 -3.87 21.99
C GLN A 68 14.28 -4.60 21.14
N ASP A 69 14.64 -4.94 19.90
CA ASP A 69 13.78 -5.72 18.99
C ASP A 69 14.51 -6.99 18.53
N SER A 70 13.74 -7.98 18.06
CA SER A 70 14.30 -9.21 17.50
C SER A 70 13.42 -9.77 16.38
N PRO A 71 14.00 -10.57 15.46
CA PRO A 71 13.21 -11.28 14.44
C PRO A 71 12.07 -12.12 15.02
N ASP A 72 12.25 -12.74 16.19
CA ASP A 72 11.22 -13.55 16.83
C ASP A 72 10.09 -12.69 17.42
N LEU A 73 10.42 -11.58 18.08
CA LEU A 73 9.43 -10.63 18.59
C LEU A 73 8.57 -10.04 17.45
N ALA A 74 9.22 -9.64 16.35
CA ALA A 74 8.54 -9.11 15.18
C ALA A 74 7.65 -10.16 14.49
N PHE A 75 8.09 -11.42 14.43
CA PHE A 75 7.32 -12.52 13.84
C PHE A 75 6.07 -12.84 14.65
N GLU A 76 6.19 -12.96 15.98
CA GLU A 76 5.04 -13.16 16.87
C GLU A 76 4.00 -12.04 16.73
N ASP A 77 4.44 -10.78 16.68
CA ASP A 77 3.56 -9.62 16.50
C ASP A 77 2.83 -9.69 15.16
N TRP A 78 3.56 -10.01 14.09
CA TRP A 78 2.99 -10.12 12.74
C TRP A 78 1.97 -11.24 12.64
N VAL A 79 2.29 -12.46 13.07
CA VAL A 79 1.38 -13.62 12.97
C VAL A 79 0.12 -13.38 13.79
N LYS A 80 0.27 -12.82 15.00
CA LYS A 80 -0.87 -12.44 15.84
C LYS A 80 -1.75 -11.40 15.16
N TRP A 81 -1.16 -10.35 14.59
CA TRP A 81 -1.89 -9.29 13.90
C TRP A 81 -2.59 -9.79 12.63
N GLY A 82 -1.96 -10.70 11.89
CA GLY A 82 -2.52 -11.41 10.75
C GLY A 82 -3.64 -12.40 11.09
N GLN A 83 -4.01 -12.51 12.37
CA GLN A 83 -5.10 -13.34 12.91
C GLN A 83 -4.95 -14.83 12.56
N GLY A 84 -3.71 -15.34 12.60
CA GLY A 84 -3.39 -16.74 12.32
C GLY A 84 -3.56 -17.16 10.85
N ALA A 85 -3.73 -16.20 9.93
CA ALA A 85 -3.87 -16.46 8.49
C ALA A 85 -2.65 -16.04 7.67
N ALA A 86 -1.64 -15.44 8.30
CA ALA A 86 -0.41 -15.02 7.62
C ALA A 86 0.37 -16.23 7.12
N ASP A 87 0.95 -16.14 5.92
CA ASP A 87 1.93 -17.13 5.46
C ASP A 87 3.22 -16.98 6.26
N GLU A 88 3.32 -17.81 7.30
CA GLU A 88 4.42 -17.80 8.26
C GLU A 88 5.78 -18.06 7.62
N ALA A 89 5.85 -18.87 6.56
CA ALA A 89 7.11 -19.12 5.87
C ALA A 89 7.62 -17.84 5.19
N TRP A 90 6.72 -17.12 4.50
CA TRP A 90 7.05 -15.84 3.90
C TRP A 90 7.33 -14.74 4.94
N ALA A 91 6.52 -14.66 6.00
CA ALA A 91 6.71 -13.68 7.06
C ALA A 91 8.06 -13.89 7.76
N ARG A 92 8.39 -15.13 8.12
CA ARG A 92 9.68 -15.48 8.69
C ARG A 92 10.82 -15.17 7.73
N TYR A 93 10.71 -15.59 6.48
CA TYR A 93 11.76 -15.37 5.47
C TYR A 93 12.05 -13.87 5.27
N TYR A 94 11.01 -13.03 5.21
CA TYR A 94 11.18 -11.59 5.11
C TYR A 94 11.82 -11.00 6.38
N ILE A 95 11.28 -11.29 7.56
CA ILE A 95 11.74 -10.70 8.83
C ILE A 95 13.20 -11.07 9.10
N ASP A 96 13.55 -12.35 8.88
CA ASP A 96 14.91 -12.84 9.06
C ASP A 96 15.89 -12.20 8.07
N HIS A 97 15.45 -11.49 7.02
CA HIS A 97 16.34 -10.84 6.07
C HIS A 97 16.17 -9.31 6.00
N SER A 98 15.23 -8.73 6.74
CA SER A 98 14.85 -7.31 6.59
C SER A 98 16.01 -6.34 6.87
N LEU A 99 16.95 -6.70 7.75
CA LEU A 99 18.09 -5.83 8.06
C LEU A 99 19.06 -5.75 6.88
N HIS A 100 19.59 -6.89 6.45
CA HIS A 100 20.61 -6.90 5.40
C HIS A 100 20.01 -6.68 4.01
N GLU A 101 18.84 -7.28 3.77
CA GLU A 101 18.24 -7.35 2.46
C GLU A 101 17.18 -6.29 2.18
N LEU A 102 16.91 -5.39 3.13
CA LEU A 102 16.13 -4.20 2.88
C LEU A 102 16.83 -2.96 3.43
N TYR A 103 17.05 -2.88 4.76
CA TYR A 103 17.59 -1.68 5.40
C TYR A 103 18.95 -1.28 4.82
N LEU A 104 19.96 -2.15 4.95
CA LEU A 104 21.34 -1.86 4.55
C LEU A 104 21.50 -1.86 3.03
N TRP A 105 20.72 -2.68 2.32
CA TRP A 105 20.70 -2.67 0.86
C TRP A 105 20.18 -1.33 0.32
N ALA A 106 19.08 -0.82 0.87
CA ALA A 106 18.52 0.48 0.47
C ALA A 106 19.50 1.63 0.78
N GLU A 107 20.19 1.59 1.93
CA GLU A 107 21.22 2.60 2.26
C GLU A 107 22.35 2.65 1.24
N ARG A 108 22.83 1.49 0.76
CA ARG A 108 23.84 1.43 -0.32
C ARG A 108 23.37 2.05 -1.63
N LEU A 109 22.06 2.15 -1.83
CA LEU A 109 21.44 2.78 -3.00
C LEU A 109 21.13 4.28 -2.77
N GLY A 110 21.46 4.83 -1.60
CA GLY A 110 21.29 6.25 -1.28
C GLY A 110 20.06 6.57 -0.43
N VAL A 111 19.32 5.57 0.04
CA VAL A 111 18.18 5.78 0.94
C VAL A 111 18.69 6.16 2.32
N LYS A 112 18.06 7.14 2.96
CA LYS A 112 18.32 7.53 4.35
C LYS A 112 17.13 7.17 5.21
N TRP A 113 17.36 6.52 6.34
CA TRP A 113 16.31 6.21 7.32
C TRP A 113 16.31 7.30 8.40
N MET A 114 15.21 8.04 8.50
CA MET A 114 15.12 9.25 9.31
C MET A 114 14.65 8.95 10.73
N ASP A 115 13.64 8.10 10.88
CA ASP A 115 13.00 7.85 12.16
C ASP A 115 12.25 6.50 12.18
N LEU A 116 11.77 6.11 13.37
CA LEU A 116 10.90 4.97 13.63
C LEU A 116 9.56 5.47 14.15
N ARG A 117 8.46 4.79 13.84
CA ARG A 117 7.15 5.11 14.44
C ARG A 117 6.59 3.95 15.24
N PRO A 118 5.96 4.20 16.40
CA PRO A 118 5.10 3.22 17.04
C PRO A 118 3.86 3.02 16.17
N ILE A 119 3.54 1.76 15.91
CA ILE A 119 2.38 1.35 15.13
C ILE A 119 1.68 0.27 15.93
N GLU A 120 0.35 0.33 16.00
CA GLU A 120 -0.46 -0.69 16.65
C GLU A 120 -0.17 -2.11 16.14
N GLY A 121 -0.37 -3.10 17.01
CA GLY A 121 0.00 -4.49 16.75
C GLY A 121 1.47 -4.81 16.99
N ASN A 122 2.37 -3.82 16.98
CA ASN A 122 3.77 -4.01 17.35
C ASN A 122 4.01 -3.73 18.84
N ARG A 123 4.76 -4.60 19.53
CA ARG A 123 5.23 -4.37 20.91
C ARG A 123 6.30 -3.28 21.00
N VAL A 124 7.12 -3.10 19.95
CA VAL A 124 8.15 -2.06 19.87
C VAL A 124 8.13 -1.33 18.51
N PRO A 125 8.60 -0.08 18.42
CA PRO A 125 8.67 0.64 17.15
C PRO A 125 9.59 -0.05 16.15
N ARG A 126 9.04 -0.37 14.97
CA ARG A 126 9.77 -1.01 13.86
C ARG A 126 9.33 -0.55 12.48
N TRP A 127 8.47 0.47 12.41
CA TRP A 127 8.09 1.12 11.18
C TRP A 127 9.14 2.19 10.84
N HIS A 128 10.01 1.91 9.88
CA HIS A 128 11.11 2.78 9.50
C HIS A 128 10.65 3.78 8.44
N GLN A 129 10.91 5.06 8.70
CA GLN A 129 10.60 6.15 7.80
C GLN A 129 11.82 6.48 6.92
N PRO A 130 11.75 6.28 5.60
CA PRO A 130 12.77 6.81 4.70
C PRO A 130 12.60 8.33 4.53
N ASP A 131 13.72 9.01 4.24
CA ASP A 131 13.72 10.40 3.82
C ASP A 131 12.84 10.57 2.58
N ASN A 132 12.02 11.63 2.57
CA ASN A 132 10.99 11.86 1.55
C ASN A 132 10.05 10.64 1.30
N ASN A 133 9.79 9.83 2.34
CA ASN A 133 8.79 8.75 2.31
C ASN A 133 8.98 7.78 1.13
N GLY A 134 7.89 7.29 0.53
CA GLY A 134 7.94 6.39 -0.63
C GLY A 134 8.57 7.04 -1.86
N LEU A 135 8.51 8.38 -1.98
CA LEU A 135 9.11 9.13 -3.07
C LEU A 135 10.63 9.00 -3.02
N GLY A 136 11.26 9.35 -1.90
CA GLY A 136 12.71 9.24 -1.75
C GLY A 136 13.23 7.82 -1.92
N LEU A 137 12.59 6.84 -1.27
CA LEU A 137 12.94 5.43 -1.41
C LEU A 137 12.84 4.95 -2.88
N THR A 138 11.72 5.22 -3.56
CA THR A 138 11.53 4.75 -4.94
C THR A 138 12.42 5.49 -5.93
N SER A 139 12.65 6.79 -5.75
CA SER A 139 13.58 7.58 -6.55
C SER A 139 15.01 7.05 -6.48
N ALA A 140 15.48 6.65 -5.29
CA ALA A 140 16.79 6.03 -5.14
C ALA A 140 16.89 4.70 -5.93
N LEU A 141 15.82 3.90 -5.96
CA LEU A 141 15.78 2.67 -6.77
C LEU A 141 15.79 2.95 -8.28
N ILE A 142 15.04 3.96 -8.73
CA ILE A 142 15.06 4.40 -10.14
C ILE A 142 16.47 4.84 -10.54
N GLU A 143 17.12 5.67 -9.70
CA GLU A 143 18.47 6.15 -9.94
C GLU A 143 19.49 5.01 -9.94
N ALA A 144 19.37 4.05 -9.02
CA ALA A 144 20.22 2.87 -8.96
C ALA A 144 20.09 1.99 -10.21
N ALA A 145 18.86 1.69 -10.65
CA ALA A 145 18.61 0.95 -11.88
C ALA A 145 19.23 1.66 -13.10
N HIS A 146 19.08 2.98 -13.18
CA HIS A 146 19.69 3.79 -14.23
C HIS A 146 21.23 3.77 -14.17
N LYS A 147 21.84 3.90 -12.99
CA LYS A 147 23.31 3.83 -12.83
C LYS A 147 23.88 2.47 -13.22
N LEU A 148 23.15 1.38 -12.96
CA LEU A 148 23.51 0.03 -13.37
C LEU A 148 23.30 -0.25 -14.87
N GLY A 149 22.73 0.69 -15.61
CA GLY A 149 22.55 0.57 -17.06
C GLY A 149 21.29 -0.19 -17.47
N VAL A 150 20.23 -0.16 -16.65
CA VAL A 150 18.87 -0.51 -17.11
C VAL A 150 18.38 0.63 -18.00
N ARG A 151 18.37 0.40 -19.33
CA ARG A 151 18.07 1.42 -20.34
C ARG A 151 16.74 1.16 -21.07
N GLU A 152 16.35 -0.10 -21.20
CA GLU A 152 15.12 -0.51 -21.87
C GLU A 152 13.94 -0.37 -20.90
N VAL A 153 13.45 0.86 -20.76
CA VAL A 153 12.29 1.18 -19.91
C VAL A 153 11.22 1.81 -20.79
N LEU A 154 10.12 1.07 -21.00
CA LEU A 154 9.01 1.49 -21.84
C LEU A 154 7.85 1.90 -20.95
N THR A 155 7.62 3.21 -20.81
CA THR A 155 6.40 3.76 -20.19
C THR A 155 5.24 3.73 -21.17
N ALA A 156 4.03 4.04 -20.69
CA ALA A 156 2.80 3.95 -21.46
C ALA A 156 2.63 2.60 -22.16
N THR A 157 3.18 1.50 -21.62
CA THR A 157 3.24 0.19 -22.26
C THR A 157 2.60 -0.87 -21.35
N ALA A 158 1.44 -1.38 -21.75
CA ALA A 158 0.66 -2.36 -20.99
C ALA A 158 0.90 -3.79 -21.49
N ALA A 159 1.25 -4.72 -20.59
CA ALA A 159 1.29 -6.14 -20.92
C ALA A 159 -0.12 -6.64 -21.32
N SER A 160 -0.21 -7.38 -22.43
CA SER A 160 -1.48 -7.89 -22.97
C SER A 160 -1.54 -9.41 -23.04
N LYS A 161 -0.38 -10.10 -23.13
CA LYS A 161 -0.32 -11.55 -23.22
C LYS A 161 1.02 -12.10 -22.74
N ILE A 162 1.02 -13.23 -22.04
CA ILE A 162 2.25 -13.99 -21.74
C ILE A 162 2.52 -14.97 -22.88
N LEU A 163 3.74 -14.96 -23.41
CA LEU A 163 4.17 -15.87 -24.48
C LEU A 163 4.72 -17.17 -23.88
N ARG A 164 4.36 -18.31 -24.49
CA ARG A 164 4.80 -19.64 -24.06
C ARG A 164 5.29 -20.49 -25.22
N HIS A 165 6.31 -21.29 -24.96
CA HIS A 165 6.82 -22.32 -25.87
C HIS A 165 7.10 -23.59 -25.07
N ASN A 166 6.53 -24.74 -25.48
CA ASN A 166 6.64 -26.03 -24.79
C ASN A 166 6.37 -25.94 -23.27
N GLY A 167 5.31 -25.20 -22.90
CA GLY A 167 4.91 -25.02 -21.50
C GLY A 167 5.72 -23.98 -20.70
N ARG A 168 6.87 -23.53 -21.19
CA ARG A 168 7.72 -22.51 -20.56
C ARG A 168 7.34 -21.10 -21.02
N VAL A 169 7.38 -20.13 -20.11
CA VAL A 169 7.24 -18.70 -20.46
C VAL A 169 8.50 -18.20 -21.15
N CYS A 170 8.34 -17.52 -22.29
CA CYS A 170 9.44 -17.09 -23.15
C CYS A 170 9.32 -15.62 -23.61
N GLY A 171 8.54 -14.81 -22.90
CA GLY A 171 8.29 -13.41 -23.24
C GLY A 171 6.87 -12.96 -22.95
N LEU A 172 6.53 -11.79 -23.48
CA LEU A 172 5.21 -11.20 -23.41
C LEU A 172 4.91 -10.33 -24.65
N GLU A 173 3.63 -10.18 -24.96
CA GLU A 173 3.14 -9.11 -25.82
C GLU A 173 2.67 -7.95 -24.93
N ALA A 174 2.94 -6.74 -25.39
CA ALA A 174 2.49 -5.51 -24.80
C ALA A 174 1.89 -4.58 -25.85
N VAL A 175 1.21 -3.54 -25.39
CA VAL A 175 0.57 -2.53 -26.22
C VAL A 175 0.97 -1.16 -25.71
N ASP A 176 1.40 -0.28 -26.61
CA ASP A 176 1.54 1.14 -26.32
C ASP A 176 0.13 1.72 -26.09
N THR A 177 -0.11 2.23 -24.89
CA THR A 177 -1.41 2.72 -24.43
C THR A 177 -1.83 4.04 -25.09
N LYS A 178 -0.92 4.71 -25.81
CA LYS A 178 -1.19 5.94 -26.57
C LYS A 178 -1.43 5.64 -28.04
N SER A 179 -0.56 4.88 -28.69
CA SER A 179 -0.68 4.61 -30.14
C SER A 179 -1.52 3.37 -30.46
N GLY A 180 -1.65 2.44 -29.51
CA GLY A 180 -2.25 1.13 -29.74
C GLY A 180 -1.32 0.12 -30.42
N ASP A 181 -0.04 0.46 -30.61
CA ASP A 181 0.92 -0.42 -31.30
C ASP A 181 1.30 -1.62 -30.45
N SER A 182 1.43 -2.77 -31.11
CA SER A 182 1.84 -4.02 -30.48
C SER A 182 3.36 -4.11 -30.40
N ILE A 183 3.84 -4.53 -29.23
CA ILE A 183 5.25 -4.75 -28.92
C ILE A 183 5.40 -6.20 -28.46
N GLU A 184 6.29 -6.96 -29.08
CA GLU A 184 6.69 -8.29 -28.61
C GLU A 184 8.05 -8.24 -27.93
N ILE A 185 8.09 -8.70 -26.69
CA ILE A 185 9.30 -8.76 -25.88
C ILE A 185 9.61 -10.23 -25.65
N ARG A 186 10.63 -10.74 -26.34
CA ARG A 186 11.13 -12.10 -26.11
C ARG A 186 12.04 -12.09 -24.90
N SER A 187 11.86 -13.05 -23.99
CA SER A 187 12.75 -13.17 -22.83
C SER A 187 12.92 -14.58 -22.33
N LYS A 188 14.02 -14.85 -21.63
CA LYS A 188 14.24 -16.16 -20.99
C LYS A 188 13.39 -16.34 -19.74
N THR A 189 13.11 -15.22 -19.04
CA THR A 189 12.22 -15.16 -17.88
C THR A 189 11.39 -13.88 -17.88
N VAL A 190 10.24 -13.93 -17.19
CA VAL A 190 9.36 -12.79 -16.94
C VAL A 190 9.14 -12.64 -15.43
N VAL A 191 9.27 -11.41 -14.92
CA VAL A 191 8.90 -11.04 -13.55
C VAL A 191 7.65 -10.18 -13.58
N MET A 192 6.55 -10.71 -13.04
CA MET A 192 5.30 -9.97 -12.87
C MET A 192 5.36 -9.14 -11.58
N ALA A 193 5.40 -7.82 -11.71
CA ALA A 193 5.47 -6.85 -10.61
C ALA A 193 4.43 -5.72 -10.77
N SER A 194 3.26 -6.05 -11.34
CA SER A 194 2.26 -5.09 -11.82
C SER A 194 1.41 -4.41 -10.74
N GLY A 195 1.70 -4.66 -9.46
CA GLY A 195 0.89 -4.14 -8.35
C GLY A 195 -0.49 -4.78 -8.20
N GLY A 196 -1.35 -4.12 -7.43
CA GLY A 196 -2.67 -4.62 -7.02
C GLY A 196 -3.83 -4.35 -7.98
N PHE A 197 -5.05 -4.51 -7.45
CA PHE A 197 -6.32 -4.27 -8.18
C PHE A 197 -7.23 -3.23 -7.49
N ASN A 198 -6.69 -2.43 -6.57
CA ASN A 198 -7.44 -1.51 -5.72
C ASN A 198 -8.04 -0.27 -6.43
N SER A 199 -7.87 -0.19 -7.76
CA SER A 199 -8.52 0.79 -8.65
C SER A 199 -9.49 0.13 -9.63
N ASN A 200 -9.87 -1.12 -9.38
CA ASN A 200 -10.88 -1.86 -10.13
C ASN A 200 -12.03 -2.23 -9.19
N LEU A 201 -13.01 -1.32 -9.07
CA LEU A 201 -14.15 -1.50 -8.16
C LEU A 201 -14.99 -2.73 -8.50
N GLU A 202 -15.14 -3.06 -9.79
CA GLU A 202 -15.86 -4.26 -10.22
C GLU A 202 -15.19 -5.52 -9.67
N MET A 203 -13.88 -5.66 -9.84
CA MET A 203 -13.11 -6.78 -9.29
C MET A 203 -13.19 -6.83 -7.76
N ILE A 204 -13.15 -5.68 -7.07
CA ILE A 204 -13.35 -5.63 -5.61
C ILE A 204 -14.73 -6.18 -5.23
N LEU A 205 -15.80 -5.77 -5.91
CA LEU A 205 -17.17 -6.17 -5.63
C LEU A 205 -17.54 -7.58 -6.12
N GLU A 206 -16.74 -8.17 -7.01
CA GLU A 206 -16.77 -9.59 -7.33
C GLU A 206 -16.16 -10.43 -6.20
N LEU A 207 -15.05 -9.96 -5.64
CA LEU A 207 -14.33 -10.63 -4.55
C LEU A 207 -15.01 -10.44 -3.18
N ARG A 208 -15.73 -9.33 -3.01
CA ARG A 208 -16.42 -8.92 -1.78
C ARG A 208 -17.87 -8.52 -2.08
N PRO A 209 -18.73 -9.48 -2.49
CA PRO A 209 -20.09 -9.19 -2.95
C PRO A 209 -20.98 -8.56 -1.88
N GLU A 210 -20.69 -8.77 -0.59
CA GLU A 210 -21.40 -8.16 0.52
C GLU A 210 -21.23 -6.64 0.59
N LEU A 211 -20.23 -6.07 -0.09
CA LEU A 211 -20.00 -4.63 -0.14
C LEU A 211 -20.82 -3.90 -1.22
N ARG A 212 -21.48 -4.63 -2.13
CA ARG A 212 -22.26 -4.06 -3.25
C ARG A 212 -23.34 -3.05 -2.85
N PRO A 213 -24.08 -3.23 -1.73
CA PRO A 213 -25.08 -2.24 -1.31
C PRO A 213 -24.49 -0.93 -0.79
N HIS A 214 -23.17 -0.89 -0.57
CA HIS A 214 -22.52 0.16 0.18
C HIS A 214 -21.56 0.97 -0.68
N LYS A 215 -21.28 2.20 -0.24
CA LYS A 215 -20.30 3.06 -0.92
C LYS A 215 -18.89 2.65 -0.54
N ILE A 216 -18.16 2.11 -1.51
CA ILE A 216 -16.74 1.75 -1.40
C ILE A 216 -15.93 2.62 -2.35
N LEU A 217 -14.81 3.14 -1.86
CA LEU A 217 -13.91 3.98 -2.64
C LEU A 217 -12.73 3.19 -3.19
N MET A 218 -12.32 3.53 -4.40
CA MET A 218 -11.07 3.10 -5.02
C MET A 218 -9.91 3.93 -4.46
N GLY A 219 -8.90 3.23 -3.94
CA GLY A 219 -7.75 3.83 -3.29
C GLY A 219 -6.41 3.47 -3.91
N GLY A 220 -6.37 2.63 -4.95
CA GLY A 220 -5.13 2.30 -5.66
C GLY A 220 -4.58 3.47 -6.50
N GLY A 221 -3.35 3.30 -7.02
CA GLY A 221 -2.89 4.15 -8.12
C GLY A 221 -3.71 3.86 -9.39
N PRO A 222 -3.83 4.78 -10.36
CA PRO A 222 -4.69 4.58 -11.54
C PRO A 222 -4.42 3.28 -12.33
N GLY A 223 -3.17 2.81 -12.35
CA GLY A 223 -2.78 1.56 -13.00
C GLY A 223 -3.08 0.27 -12.22
N ALA A 224 -3.46 0.35 -10.94
CA ALA A 224 -3.69 -0.81 -10.06
C ALA A 224 -5.04 -1.49 -10.36
N THR A 225 -5.12 -2.14 -11.52
CA THR A 225 -6.37 -2.60 -12.15
C THR A 225 -6.52 -4.12 -12.21
N GLY A 226 -5.51 -4.87 -11.75
CA GLY A 226 -5.54 -6.33 -11.70
C GLY A 226 -5.06 -7.05 -12.96
N ASP A 227 -4.61 -6.33 -13.98
CA ASP A 227 -4.20 -6.89 -15.29
C ASP A 227 -3.20 -8.05 -15.16
N GLY A 228 -2.15 -7.89 -14.34
CA GLY A 228 -1.15 -8.95 -14.14
C GLY A 228 -1.70 -10.21 -13.48
N HIS A 229 -2.69 -10.10 -12.58
CA HIS A 229 -3.37 -11.25 -11.99
C HIS A 229 -4.13 -12.02 -13.05
N LYS A 230 -4.83 -11.31 -13.95
CA LYS A 230 -5.55 -11.91 -15.07
C LYS A 230 -4.60 -12.63 -16.02
N LEU A 231 -3.52 -11.98 -16.45
CA LEU A 231 -2.53 -12.58 -17.36
C LEU A 231 -1.93 -13.88 -16.81
N VAL A 232 -1.60 -13.89 -15.52
CA VAL A 232 -1.02 -15.09 -14.88
C VAL A 232 -2.07 -16.19 -14.70
N ARG A 233 -3.30 -15.84 -14.30
CA ARG A 233 -4.42 -16.79 -14.20
C ARG A 233 -4.72 -17.45 -15.54
N ASP A 234 -4.73 -16.68 -16.62
CA ASP A 234 -5.13 -17.14 -17.97
C ASP A 234 -4.16 -18.21 -18.53
N ILE A 235 -2.93 -18.29 -18.01
CA ILE A 235 -1.96 -19.34 -18.36
C ILE A 235 -1.86 -20.49 -17.31
N GLY A 236 -2.75 -20.50 -16.32
CA GLY A 236 -2.85 -21.56 -15.30
C GLY A 236 -2.21 -21.24 -13.96
N GLY A 237 -1.73 -20.00 -13.74
CA GLY A 237 -1.24 -19.55 -12.44
C GLY A 237 -2.35 -19.52 -11.39
N TYR A 238 -2.00 -19.89 -10.15
CA TYR A 238 -2.91 -19.94 -9.03
C TYR A 238 -2.98 -18.59 -8.31
N LEU A 239 -4.20 -18.08 -8.15
CA LEU A 239 -4.49 -16.90 -7.32
C LEU A 239 -5.03 -17.36 -5.97
N THR A 240 -4.61 -16.71 -4.90
CA THR A 240 -4.91 -17.12 -3.52
C THR A 240 -5.34 -15.91 -2.68
N HIS A 241 -6.33 -16.10 -1.79
CA HIS A 241 -6.80 -15.10 -0.81
C HIS A 241 -7.20 -13.73 -1.41
N MET A 242 -7.68 -13.71 -2.67
CA MET A 242 -7.94 -12.47 -3.40
C MET A 242 -8.96 -11.56 -2.70
N GLU A 243 -9.86 -12.13 -1.90
CA GLU A 243 -10.86 -11.41 -1.09
C GLU A 243 -10.26 -10.65 0.11
N GLN A 244 -9.01 -10.94 0.48
CA GLN A 244 -8.33 -10.27 1.58
C GLN A 244 -7.79 -8.91 1.10
N ILE A 245 -8.56 -7.87 1.42
CA ILE A 245 -8.30 -6.48 1.02
C ILE A 245 -8.29 -5.63 2.28
N TRP A 246 -7.26 -4.80 2.42
CA TRP A 246 -7.25 -3.77 3.44
C TRP A 246 -7.95 -2.51 2.93
N PHE A 247 -8.98 -2.11 3.68
CA PHE A 247 -9.69 -0.85 3.50
C PHE A 247 -9.16 0.20 4.47
N TYR A 248 -8.65 1.31 3.94
CA TYR A 248 -8.46 2.51 4.75
C TYR A 248 -9.82 3.12 5.07
N VAL A 249 -9.96 3.66 6.28
CA VAL A 249 -11.24 4.18 6.80
C VAL A 249 -11.17 5.65 7.21
N TYR A 250 -10.10 6.33 6.79
CA TYR A 250 -9.83 7.76 6.95
C TYR A 250 -9.74 8.41 5.57
N ALA A 251 -10.75 8.15 4.75
CA ALA A 251 -10.82 8.60 3.37
C ALA A 251 -12.21 9.11 3.02
N THR A 252 -12.26 10.22 2.28
CA THR A 252 -13.49 10.79 1.75
C THR A 252 -13.55 10.63 0.24
N ALA A 253 -14.72 10.73 -0.38
CA ALA A 253 -14.83 10.65 -1.83
C ALA A 253 -14.26 11.93 -2.48
N ASP A 254 -13.57 11.75 -3.61
CA ASP A 254 -13.06 12.86 -4.40
C ASP A 254 -14.23 13.58 -5.09
N TYR A 255 -14.50 14.82 -4.72
CA TYR A 255 -15.58 15.61 -5.33
C TYR A 255 -15.35 15.90 -6.82
N ARG A 256 -14.11 15.76 -7.30
CA ARG A 256 -13.74 15.97 -8.70
C ARG A 256 -13.98 14.74 -9.55
N ASP A 257 -14.17 13.56 -8.93
CA ASP A 257 -14.58 12.36 -9.65
C ASP A 257 -16.09 12.38 -9.83
N PRO A 258 -16.62 12.55 -11.05
CA PRO A 258 -18.05 12.61 -11.30
C PRO A 258 -18.78 11.31 -10.92
N ARG A 259 -18.06 10.18 -10.83
CA ARG A 259 -18.63 8.91 -10.37
C ARG A 259 -18.62 8.79 -8.85
N GLY A 260 -17.88 9.64 -8.14
CA GLY A 260 -17.73 9.61 -6.69
C GLY A 260 -17.15 8.30 -6.15
N GLN A 261 -16.36 7.59 -6.96
CA GLN A 261 -15.78 6.28 -6.65
C GLN A 261 -14.31 6.39 -6.26
N ARG A 262 -13.57 7.40 -6.70
CA ARG A 262 -12.21 7.69 -6.24
C ARG A 262 -12.26 8.23 -4.82
N GLY A 263 -11.36 7.75 -3.96
CA GLY A 263 -11.22 8.30 -2.61
C GLY A 263 -9.92 9.05 -2.38
N LEU A 264 -10.00 9.96 -1.41
CA LEU A 264 -8.93 10.82 -0.94
C LEU A 264 -8.63 10.45 0.51
N VAL A 265 -7.45 9.90 0.73
CA VAL A 265 -6.93 9.62 2.07
C VAL A 265 -6.46 10.94 2.68
N PHE A 266 -6.91 11.24 3.90
CA PHE A 266 -6.45 12.40 4.64
C PHE A 266 -5.82 12.00 5.98
N ARG A 267 -4.90 12.83 6.46
CA ARG A 267 -4.05 12.55 7.64
C ARG A 267 -3.55 13.84 8.29
N MET A 268 -2.79 13.69 9.38
CA MET A 268 -2.19 14.79 10.16
C MET A 268 -3.26 15.70 10.78
N ILE A 269 -4.30 15.08 11.34
CA ILE A 269 -5.43 15.77 11.98
C ILE A 269 -5.49 15.33 13.45
N PRO A 270 -4.53 15.75 14.29
CA PRO A 270 -4.52 15.36 15.69
C PRO A 270 -5.82 15.82 16.37
N GLY A 271 -6.36 14.96 17.24
CA GLY A 271 -7.51 15.31 18.09
C GLY A 271 -8.90 15.12 17.48
N TYR A 272 -9.05 14.97 16.15
CA TYR A 272 -10.34 14.69 15.51
C TYR A 272 -11.03 13.44 16.07
N ILE A 273 -12.36 13.38 16.06
CA ILE A 273 -13.13 12.20 16.49
C ILE A 273 -14.00 11.67 15.36
N TRP A 274 -14.42 10.40 15.43
CA TRP A 274 -15.31 9.80 14.44
C TRP A 274 -16.67 9.51 15.08
N VAL A 275 -17.74 9.95 14.42
CA VAL A 275 -19.11 9.63 14.83
C VAL A 275 -19.82 8.85 13.74
N ASN A 276 -20.59 7.83 14.10
CA ASN A 276 -21.45 7.10 13.18
C ASN A 276 -22.72 7.91 12.84
N GLN A 277 -23.60 7.35 11.99
CA GLN A 277 -24.81 8.05 11.57
C GLN A 277 -25.80 8.30 12.73
N GLN A 278 -25.66 7.56 13.85
CA GLN A 278 -26.42 7.76 15.07
C GLN A 278 -25.80 8.81 16.01
N GLY A 279 -24.75 9.52 15.56
CA GLY A 279 -24.10 10.59 16.33
C GLY A 279 -23.20 10.10 17.47
N ARG A 280 -22.84 8.81 17.51
CA ARG A 280 -22.02 8.20 18.57
C ARG A 280 -20.60 7.95 18.10
N ARG A 281 -19.63 8.17 18.98
CA ARG A 281 -18.28 7.62 18.81
C ARG A 281 -18.32 6.09 18.93
N PHE A 282 -17.39 5.42 18.24
CA PHE A 282 -17.38 3.96 18.15
C PHE A 282 -15.97 3.35 18.14
N HIS A 283 -14.91 4.18 18.14
CA HIS A 283 -13.55 3.71 17.96
C HIS A 283 -12.52 4.66 18.59
N ASN A 284 -11.33 4.14 18.88
CA ASN A 284 -10.18 4.96 19.22
C ASN A 284 -9.51 5.49 17.95
N GLU A 285 -9.72 6.76 17.64
CA GLU A 285 -9.30 7.36 16.37
C GLU A 285 -7.77 7.56 16.23
N ALA A 286 -6.98 7.23 17.27
CA ALA A 286 -5.53 7.13 17.17
C ALA A 286 -5.05 5.77 16.59
N LEU A 287 -5.96 4.80 16.46
CA LEU A 287 -5.73 3.49 15.86
C LEU A 287 -6.39 3.47 14.49
N CYS A 288 -5.63 3.21 13.43
CA CYS A 288 -6.06 3.34 12.03
C CYS A 288 -5.84 2.04 11.21
N GLY A 289 -5.45 0.97 11.89
CA GLY A 289 -4.97 -0.28 11.32
C GLY A 289 -6.06 -1.20 10.78
N GLY A 290 -5.64 -2.18 9.99
CA GLY A 290 -6.53 -3.16 9.36
C GLY A 290 -7.26 -4.09 10.33
N ALA A 291 -6.73 -4.31 11.53
CA ALA A 291 -7.37 -5.12 12.57
C ALA A 291 -8.17 -4.30 13.59
N SER A 292 -8.17 -2.96 13.49
CA SER A 292 -8.82 -2.07 14.44
C SER A 292 -9.84 -1.17 13.74
N ALA A 293 -9.38 -0.12 13.05
CA ALA A 293 -10.26 0.88 12.44
C ALA A 293 -11.09 0.32 11.29
N THR A 294 -10.49 -0.55 10.45
CA THR A 294 -11.20 -1.19 9.32
C THR A 294 -12.46 -1.94 9.77
N PRO A 295 -12.38 -2.94 10.67
CA PRO A 295 -13.59 -3.62 11.15
C PRO A 295 -14.52 -2.70 11.93
N ALA A 296 -13.99 -1.71 12.68
CA ALA A 296 -14.82 -0.76 13.41
C ALA A 296 -15.73 0.08 12.48
N LEU A 297 -15.21 0.61 11.36
CA LEU A 297 -16.03 1.34 10.39
C LEU A 297 -16.99 0.41 9.64
N LEU A 298 -16.53 -0.77 9.22
CA LEU A 298 -17.35 -1.72 8.45
C LEU A 298 -18.51 -2.29 9.28
N ALA A 299 -18.44 -2.24 10.60
CA ALA A 299 -19.52 -2.65 11.50
C ALA A 299 -20.59 -1.57 11.71
N GLN A 300 -20.41 -0.34 11.19
CA GLN A 300 -21.41 0.71 11.30
C GLN A 300 -22.55 0.49 10.30
N ASP A 301 -23.74 1.02 10.62
CA ASP A 301 -24.91 0.98 9.74
C ASP A 301 -25.42 2.40 9.46
N PRO A 302 -25.30 2.90 8.22
CA PRO A 302 -24.50 2.35 7.11
C PRO A 302 -22.98 2.33 7.40
N PRO A 303 -22.15 1.57 6.64
CA PRO A 303 -20.71 1.41 6.90
C PRO A 303 -19.89 2.63 6.44
N HIS A 304 -20.18 3.78 7.05
CA HIS A 304 -19.47 5.03 6.92
C HIS A 304 -19.55 5.79 8.25
N ALA A 305 -18.80 6.88 8.37
CA ALA A 305 -18.84 7.74 9.55
C ALA A 305 -18.54 9.19 9.17
N TRP A 306 -18.50 10.06 10.15
CA TRP A 306 -18.12 11.46 10.02
C TRP A 306 -16.90 11.73 10.91
N ALA A 307 -15.80 12.14 10.31
CA ALA A 307 -14.67 12.69 11.04
C ALA A 307 -14.99 14.16 11.38
N ILE A 308 -14.92 14.50 12.67
CA ILE A 308 -15.25 15.83 13.20
C ILE A 308 -13.97 16.60 13.47
N LEU A 309 -13.89 17.80 12.90
CA LEU A 309 -12.75 18.69 12.98
C LEU A 309 -13.21 20.09 13.40
N GLU A 310 -12.30 20.85 13.98
CA GLU A 310 -12.42 22.30 14.12
C GLU A 310 -11.40 23.05 13.25
N ALA A 311 -11.49 24.38 13.24
CA ALA A 311 -10.70 25.24 12.37
C ALA A 311 -9.18 25.08 12.53
N SER A 312 -8.70 24.82 13.76
CA SER A 312 -7.28 24.63 14.03
C SER A 312 -6.73 23.36 13.33
N MET A 313 -7.54 22.30 13.31
CA MET A 313 -7.17 20.98 12.79
C MET A 313 -7.14 20.94 11.25
N SER A 314 -7.95 21.76 10.58
CA SER A 314 -7.93 21.81 9.11
C SER A 314 -6.62 22.38 8.56
N SER A 315 -5.91 23.19 9.35
CA SER A 315 -4.64 23.81 8.95
C SER A 315 -3.46 22.84 8.83
N THR A 316 -3.52 21.70 9.54
CA THR A 316 -2.50 20.63 9.49
C THR A 316 -2.90 19.46 8.61
N MET A 317 -4.15 19.44 8.13
CA MET A 317 -4.67 18.38 7.28
C MET A 317 -3.83 18.23 6.01
N GLN A 318 -3.52 16.97 5.69
CA GLN A 318 -2.86 16.60 4.45
C GLN A 318 -3.69 15.57 3.70
N VAL A 319 -3.77 15.71 2.38
CA VAL A 319 -4.39 14.72 1.49
C VAL A 319 -3.31 14.00 0.70
N ALA A 320 -3.34 12.66 0.72
CA ALA A 320 -2.34 11.82 0.07
C ALA A 320 -2.65 11.61 -1.43
N ASP A 321 -2.72 12.70 -2.19
CA ASP A 321 -2.97 12.70 -3.63
C ASP A 321 -2.15 13.80 -4.33
N PRO A 322 -1.58 13.55 -5.52
CA PRO A 322 -0.71 14.51 -6.22
C PRO A 322 -1.36 15.87 -6.55
N TYR A 323 -2.69 15.97 -6.58
CA TYR A 323 -3.34 17.26 -6.79
C TYR A 323 -3.20 18.20 -5.59
N TYR A 324 -3.06 17.65 -4.38
CA TYR A 324 -3.02 18.41 -3.13
C TYR A 324 -1.58 18.67 -2.64
N ARG A 325 -0.56 18.26 -3.40
CA ARG A 325 0.83 18.41 -3.03
C ARG A 325 1.77 18.51 -4.22
N ARG A 326 2.88 19.22 -4.07
CA ARG A 326 3.97 19.29 -5.05
C ARG A 326 5.25 18.78 -4.40
N GLY A 327 5.62 17.53 -4.68
CA GLY A 327 6.65 16.86 -3.90
C GLY A 327 6.25 16.84 -2.41
N ASP A 328 7.07 17.40 -1.53
CA ASP A 328 6.79 17.52 -0.09
C ASP A 328 5.96 18.74 0.32
N GLU A 329 5.73 19.67 -0.59
CA GLU A 329 4.92 20.85 -0.33
C GLU A 329 3.42 20.50 -0.34
N ILE A 330 2.71 20.83 0.73
CA ILE A 330 1.25 20.70 0.81
C ILE A 330 0.59 21.98 0.25
N LEU A 331 -0.28 21.81 -0.74
CA LEU A 331 -1.00 22.92 -1.37
C LEU A 331 -2.25 23.27 -0.55
N LYS A 332 -2.08 24.20 0.41
CA LYS A 332 -3.13 24.56 1.37
C LYS A 332 -4.39 25.15 0.72
N ASP A 333 -4.24 25.89 -0.37
CA ASP A 333 -5.32 26.41 -1.19
C ASP A 333 -6.19 25.27 -1.74
N LYS A 334 -5.58 24.15 -2.16
CA LYS A 334 -6.30 22.96 -2.62
C LYS A 334 -7.01 22.21 -1.50
N ILE A 335 -6.42 22.17 -0.31
CA ILE A 335 -7.10 21.64 0.87
C ILE A 335 -8.33 22.48 1.21
N GLN A 336 -8.20 23.81 1.16
CA GLN A 336 -9.32 24.71 1.37
C GLN A 336 -10.41 24.55 0.29
N GLU A 337 -10.02 24.39 -0.97
CA GLU A 337 -10.93 24.07 -2.08
C GLU A 337 -11.74 22.79 -1.82
N LEU A 338 -11.11 21.74 -1.28
CA LEU A 338 -11.79 20.52 -0.89
C LEU A 338 -12.80 20.77 0.23
N LEU A 339 -12.40 21.49 1.28
CA LEU A 339 -13.25 21.78 2.44
C LEU A 339 -14.49 22.61 2.06
N ASP A 340 -14.36 23.54 1.12
CA ASP A 340 -15.44 24.44 0.73
C ASP A 340 -16.36 23.85 -0.35
N ASN A 341 -15.85 23.00 -1.24
CA ASN A 341 -16.61 22.53 -2.42
C ASN A 341 -17.10 21.07 -2.32
N SER A 342 -16.54 20.25 -1.43
CA SER A 342 -16.89 18.82 -1.39
C SER A 342 -18.29 18.58 -0.84
N PRO A 343 -19.17 17.87 -1.57
CA PRO A 343 -20.47 17.44 -1.06
C PRO A 343 -20.35 16.31 -0.03
N TYR A 344 -19.14 15.87 0.30
CA TYR A 344 -18.86 14.91 1.38
C TYR A 344 -18.32 15.59 2.63
N ILE A 345 -18.26 16.92 2.63
CA ILE A 345 -17.83 17.72 3.78
C ILE A 345 -18.97 18.67 4.14
N ARG A 346 -19.26 18.75 5.44
CA ARG A 346 -20.22 19.71 6.02
C ARG A 346 -19.44 20.72 6.83
N LYS A 347 -19.77 21.99 6.65
CA LYS A 347 -19.19 23.13 7.39
C LYS A 347 -20.30 23.85 8.13
N ALA A 348 -20.07 24.19 9.39
CA ALA A 348 -21.02 24.95 10.21
C ALA A 348 -20.31 25.80 11.27
N ASN A 349 -21.00 26.82 11.78
CA ASN A 349 -20.49 27.69 12.85
C ASN A 349 -20.92 27.25 14.25
N SER A 350 -21.77 26.23 14.35
CA SER A 350 -22.14 25.57 15.60
C SER A 350 -22.18 24.05 15.41
N LEU A 351 -21.94 23.31 16.50
CA LEU A 351 -22.03 21.84 16.51
C LEU A 351 -23.44 21.34 16.23
N GLU A 352 -24.46 22.06 16.68
CA GLU A 352 -25.86 21.73 16.41
C GLU A 352 -26.21 21.84 14.92
N GLU A 353 -25.77 22.92 14.26
CA GLU A 353 -25.96 23.10 12.82
C GLU A 353 -25.14 22.06 12.04
N LEU A 354 -23.93 21.72 12.52
CA LEU A 354 -23.14 20.65 11.92
C LEU A 354 -23.89 19.31 11.97
N ALA A 355 -24.48 18.97 13.11
CA ALA A 355 -25.23 17.74 13.32
C ALA A 355 -26.40 17.63 12.33
N ARG A 356 -27.19 18.70 12.18
CA ARG A 356 -28.29 18.75 11.20
C ARG A 356 -27.80 18.54 9.77
N ARG A 357 -26.69 19.17 9.41
CA ARG A 357 -26.09 19.08 8.06
C ARG A 357 -25.49 17.70 7.74
N MET A 358 -25.03 16.98 8.76
CA MET A 358 -24.57 15.58 8.64
C MET A 358 -25.72 14.57 8.73
N GLU A 359 -26.93 15.05 9.04
CA GLU A 359 -28.14 14.25 9.23
C GLU A 359 -27.99 13.19 10.33
N VAL A 360 -27.19 13.50 11.36
CA VAL A 360 -27.04 12.65 12.56
C VAL A 360 -28.05 13.04 13.62
N ASP A 361 -28.32 12.14 14.58
CA ASP A 361 -29.16 12.48 15.73
C ASP A 361 -28.53 13.60 16.57
N VAL A 362 -29.16 14.77 16.56
CA VAL A 362 -28.61 16.01 17.14
C VAL A 362 -28.37 15.86 18.65
N PRO A 363 -29.33 15.40 19.48
CA PRO A 363 -29.09 15.23 20.91
C PRO A 363 -27.95 14.26 21.22
N THR A 364 -27.89 13.12 20.52
CA THR A 364 -26.81 12.12 20.73
C THR A 364 -25.44 12.66 20.31
N PHE A 365 -25.38 13.39 19.20
CA PHE A 365 -24.14 14.01 18.75
C PHE A 365 -23.63 15.06 19.73
N LEU A 366 -24.49 15.97 20.20
CA LEU A 366 -24.10 17.01 21.16
C LEU A 366 -23.61 16.39 22.48
N ALA A 367 -24.30 15.36 22.99
CA ALA A 367 -23.87 14.65 24.19
C ALA A 367 -22.50 13.95 24.00
N THR A 368 -22.25 13.40 22.80
CA THR A 368 -20.97 12.78 22.45
C THR A 368 -19.83 13.81 22.47
N VAL A 369 -20.03 14.97 21.83
CA VAL A 369 -19.00 16.02 21.79
C VAL A 369 -18.79 16.64 23.18
N GLU A 370 -19.86 16.86 23.95
CA GLU A 370 -19.77 17.37 25.32
C GLU A 370 -18.93 16.45 26.22
N ARG A 371 -19.17 15.14 26.17
CA ARG A 371 -18.39 14.16 26.94
C ARG A 371 -16.91 14.17 26.57
N TYR A 372 -16.60 14.21 25.27
CA TYR A 372 -15.21 14.29 24.80
C TYR A 372 -14.55 15.61 25.23
N ASN A 373 -15.25 16.74 25.07
CA ASN A 373 -14.78 18.04 25.51
C ASN A 373 -14.52 18.10 27.02
N LYS A 374 -15.35 17.41 27.82
CA LYS A 374 -15.13 17.26 29.26
C LYS A 374 -13.85 16.49 29.57
N ALA A 375 -13.60 15.37 28.90
CA ALA A 375 -12.35 14.63 29.09
C ALA A 375 -11.11 15.48 28.74
N CYS A 376 -11.18 16.24 27.64
CA CYS A 376 -10.13 17.22 27.30
C CYS A 376 -10.00 18.34 28.35
N ALA A 377 -11.11 18.80 28.96
CA ALA A 377 -11.12 19.82 30.01
C ALA A 377 -10.44 19.35 31.29
N ASP A 378 -10.77 18.13 31.70
CA ASP A 378 -10.33 17.54 32.96
C ASP A 378 -8.84 17.14 32.91
N GLY A 379 -8.21 17.21 31.74
CA GLY A 379 -6.77 16.96 31.56
C GLY A 379 -6.38 15.49 31.74
N VAL A 380 -7.33 14.56 31.58
CA VAL A 380 -7.04 13.12 31.67
C VAL A 380 -6.12 12.69 30.53
N GLU A 381 -5.21 11.76 30.79
CA GLU A 381 -4.25 11.31 29.77
C GLU A 381 -4.93 10.58 28.60
N ARG A 382 -6.01 9.86 28.91
CA ARG A 382 -6.76 9.03 27.96
C ARG A 382 -8.24 9.25 28.09
N ASP A 383 -8.90 9.31 26.94
CA ASP A 383 -10.35 9.31 26.80
C ASP A 383 -10.97 8.10 27.52
N PRO A 384 -11.97 8.29 28.40
CA PRO A 384 -12.58 7.20 29.16
C PRO A 384 -13.38 6.22 28.30
N ASP A 385 -13.92 6.67 27.15
CA ASP A 385 -14.81 5.84 26.34
C ASP A 385 -14.02 4.83 25.48
N PHE A 386 -12.89 5.25 24.87
CA PHE A 386 -12.13 4.42 23.92
C PHE A 386 -10.62 4.36 24.19
N GLY A 387 -10.13 4.97 25.26
CA GLY A 387 -8.71 4.93 25.64
C GLY A 387 -7.77 5.73 24.71
N LYS A 388 -8.34 6.62 23.88
CA LYS A 388 -7.58 7.49 22.97
C LYS A 388 -6.67 8.44 23.77
N PRO A 389 -5.37 8.54 23.46
CA PRO A 389 -4.51 9.54 24.07
C PRO A 389 -4.99 10.97 23.80
N LEU A 390 -5.10 11.80 24.84
CA LEU A 390 -5.60 13.17 24.74
C LEU A 390 -4.52 14.25 24.66
N LYS A 391 -3.23 13.87 24.69
CA LYS A 391 -2.09 14.80 24.63
C LYS A 391 -2.19 15.84 23.50
N GLU A 392 -2.58 15.39 22.31
CA GLU A 392 -2.74 16.22 21.11
C GLU A 392 -4.20 16.57 20.81
N SER A 393 -5.12 16.21 21.73
CA SER A 393 -6.55 16.48 21.61
C SER A 393 -6.91 17.79 22.29
N ARG A 394 -7.94 18.46 21.77
CA ARG A 394 -8.48 19.70 22.31
C ARG A 394 -10.00 19.62 22.31
N LYS A 395 -10.65 20.58 22.98
CA LYS A 395 -12.10 20.75 22.91
C LYS A 395 -12.48 21.21 21.51
N PHE A 396 -13.67 20.83 21.06
CA PHE A 396 -14.33 21.43 19.91
C PHE A 396 -15.09 22.68 20.39
N ASP A 397 -14.41 23.81 20.47
CA ASP A 397 -14.98 25.10 20.90
C ASP A 397 -14.66 26.27 19.94
N THR A 398 -13.89 26.01 18.88
CA THR A 398 -13.46 27.03 17.92
C THR A 398 -14.06 26.79 16.52
N PRO A 399 -15.11 27.53 16.11
CA PRO A 399 -15.68 27.42 14.77
C PRO A 399 -14.76 28.01 13.67
N PRO A 400 -14.97 27.68 12.38
CA PRO A 400 -15.96 26.72 11.88
C PRO A 400 -15.62 25.26 12.22
N TYR A 401 -16.67 24.45 12.38
CA TYR A 401 -16.58 23.01 12.52
C TYR A 401 -16.79 22.33 11.17
N TYR A 402 -16.08 21.23 10.97
CA TYR A 402 -16.19 20.41 9.77
C TYR A 402 -16.57 18.97 10.13
N GLY A 403 -17.47 18.40 9.35
CA GLY A 403 -17.77 16.97 9.31
C GLY A 403 -17.34 16.41 7.97
N VAL A 404 -16.29 15.60 7.94
CA VAL A 404 -15.80 14.94 6.72
C VAL A 404 -16.35 13.51 6.69
N GLN A 405 -17.21 13.21 5.72
CA GLN A 405 -17.76 11.88 5.56
C GLN A 405 -16.66 10.91 5.13
N ILE A 406 -16.48 9.84 5.91
CA ILE A 406 -15.45 8.81 5.69
C ILE A 406 -16.08 7.50 5.26
N PHE A 407 -15.51 6.90 4.21
CA PHE A 407 -15.95 5.63 3.62
C PHE A 407 -14.81 4.61 3.61
N PRO A 408 -15.12 3.30 3.55
CA PRO A 408 -14.13 2.27 3.27
C PRO A 408 -13.49 2.49 1.91
N LEU A 409 -12.17 2.61 1.88
CA LEU A 409 -11.36 2.80 0.67
C LEU A 409 -10.47 1.58 0.45
N ALA A 410 -10.75 0.78 -0.58
CA ALA A 410 -9.93 -0.36 -0.96
C ALA A 410 -8.51 0.13 -1.30
N ARG A 411 -7.52 -0.29 -0.52
CA ARG A 411 -6.16 0.29 -0.58
C ARG A 411 -5.09 -0.71 -0.95
N LYS A 412 -5.16 -1.91 -0.38
CA LYS A 412 -4.16 -2.98 -0.54
C LYS A 412 -4.84 -4.33 -0.65
N ASN A 413 -4.37 -5.18 -1.57
CA ASN A 413 -4.75 -6.58 -1.59
C ASN A 413 -3.66 -7.44 -0.94
N PHE A 414 -4.06 -8.29 -0.01
CA PHE A 414 -3.17 -9.25 0.64
C PHE A 414 -3.21 -10.61 -0.05
N GLY A 415 -4.24 -10.89 -0.84
CA GLY A 415 -4.21 -11.97 -1.83
C GLY A 415 -3.43 -11.61 -3.08
N GLY A 416 -3.18 -12.61 -3.92
CA GLY A 416 -2.49 -12.42 -5.20
C GLY A 416 -2.08 -13.73 -5.84
N ILE A 417 -1.11 -13.66 -6.74
CA ILE A 417 -0.45 -14.82 -7.35
C ILE A 417 0.32 -15.61 -6.28
N LYS A 418 0.07 -16.92 -6.16
CA LYS A 418 0.83 -17.80 -5.25
C LYS A 418 2.25 -18.01 -5.79
N THR A 419 3.23 -17.88 -4.92
CA THR A 419 4.64 -18.23 -5.21
C THR A 419 5.26 -19.07 -4.08
N ASP A 420 6.38 -19.74 -4.37
CA ASP A 420 7.31 -20.22 -3.33
C ASP A 420 8.26 -19.11 -2.88
N LEU A 421 9.10 -19.38 -1.88
CA LEU A 421 10.14 -18.47 -1.36
C LEU A 421 11.21 -18.05 -2.39
N ARG A 422 11.20 -18.59 -3.62
CA ARG A 422 12.04 -18.12 -4.74
C ARG A 422 11.26 -17.21 -5.70
N CYS A 423 10.04 -16.81 -5.33
CA CYS A 423 9.12 -16.03 -6.14
C CYS A 423 8.67 -16.70 -7.45
N ARG A 424 8.81 -18.04 -7.59
CA ARG A 424 8.33 -18.76 -8.78
C ARG A 424 6.81 -18.84 -8.73
N VAL A 425 6.15 -18.51 -9.84
CA VAL A 425 4.67 -18.58 -9.91
C VAL A 425 4.23 -20.04 -9.87
N MET A 426 3.24 -20.33 -9.04
CA MET A 426 2.69 -21.68 -8.89
C MET A 426 1.42 -21.87 -9.71
N ASN A 427 1.25 -23.06 -10.29
CA ASN A 427 -0.02 -23.52 -10.82
C ASN A 427 -0.93 -24.06 -9.68
N ARG A 428 -2.13 -24.55 -10.01
CA ARG A 428 -3.09 -25.09 -9.02
C ARG A 428 -2.62 -26.39 -8.34
N PHE A 429 -1.60 -27.04 -8.87
CA PHE A 429 -0.96 -28.23 -8.31
C PHE A 429 0.28 -27.87 -7.47
N PHE A 430 0.53 -26.58 -7.23
CA PHE A 430 1.71 -26.07 -6.53
C PHE A 430 3.04 -26.40 -7.22
N GLU A 431 3.00 -26.56 -8.55
CA GLU A 431 4.19 -26.72 -9.36
C GLU A 431 4.60 -25.37 -9.99
N PRO A 432 5.90 -25.04 -10.02
CA PRO A 432 6.38 -23.83 -10.66
C PRO A 432 6.06 -23.79 -12.16
N ILE A 433 5.57 -22.65 -12.65
CA ILE A 433 5.47 -22.35 -14.08
C ILE A 433 6.86 -21.89 -14.56
N PRO A 434 7.55 -22.66 -15.43
CA PRO A 434 8.92 -22.34 -15.81
C PRO A 434 9.04 -20.99 -16.52
N GLY A 435 10.06 -20.20 -16.17
CA GLY A 435 10.30 -18.88 -16.73
C GLY A 435 9.43 -17.76 -16.18
N LEU A 436 8.60 -18.01 -15.16
CA LEU A 436 7.68 -17.00 -14.61
C LEU A 436 7.82 -16.79 -13.12
N TYR A 437 8.04 -15.53 -12.75
CA TYR A 437 8.19 -15.05 -11.39
C TYR A 437 7.13 -13.98 -11.08
N ALA A 438 6.79 -13.80 -9.81
CA ALA A 438 5.94 -12.70 -9.36
C ALA A 438 6.43 -12.11 -8.03
N ALA A 439 6.30 -10.79 -7.88
CA ALA A 439 6.77 -10.07 -6.70
C ALA A 439 5.91 -8.85 -6.37
N GLY A 440 5.87 -8.48 -5.10
CA GLY A 440 5.11 -7.33 -4.61
C GLY A 440 3.61 -7.56 -4.52
N GLU A 441 2.84 -6.48 -4.53
CA GLU A 441 1.39 -6.48 -4.28
C GLU A 441 0.59 -7.40 -5.23
N VAL A 442 1.08 -7.67 -6.45
CA VAL A 442 0.45 -8.64 -7.39
C VAL A 442 0.48 -10.08 -6.86
N SER A 443 1.36 -10.34 -5.90
CA SER A 443 1.55 -11.64 -5.25
C SER A 443 1.07 -11.61 -3.79
N GLY A 444 0.30 -10.60 -3.37
CA GLY A 444 -0.03 -10.44 -1.95
C GLY A 444 1.17 -9.99 -1.12
N MET A 445 1.86 -8.96 -1.61
CA MET A 445 3.10 -8.33 -1.11
C MET A 445 4.38 -9.17 -1.26
N ALA A 446 4.30 -10.50 -1.17
CA ALA A 446 5.46 -11.39 -1.38
C ALA A 446 5.12 -12.81 -1.85
N GLY A 447 3.88 -13.13 -2.24
CA GLY A 447 3.52 -14.42 -2.84
C GLY A 447 2.82 -15.42 -1.95
N GLY A 448 2.72 -15.11 -0.66
CA GLY A 448 2.23 -16.02 0.36
C GLY A 448 0.82 -15.76 0.88
N HIS A 449 0.24 -14.57 0.68
CA HIS A 449 -0.69 -14.00 1.68
C HIS A 449 0.03 -13.66 2.99
N ILE A 450 1.21 -13.04 2.87
CA ILE A 450 2.16 -12.80 3.96
C ILE A 450 1.57 -12.03 5.16
N ASN A 451 0.52 -11.22 4.94
CA ASN A 451 -0.10 -10.41 5.98
C ASN A 451 -1.31 -11.07 6.67
N GLY A 452 -1.83 -12.19 6.15
CA GLY A 452 -3.07 -12.74 6.67
C GLY A 452 -4.24 -11.77 6.49
N LYS A 453 -5.23 -11.85 7.40
CA LYS A 453 -6.46 -11.06 7.31
C LYS A 453 -6.27 -9.56 7.55
N ALA A 454 -5.20 -9.18 8.25
CA ALA A 454 -4.89 -7.80 8.56
C ALA A 454 -3.38 -7.56 8.55
N GLY A 455 -2.93 -6.58 7.77
CA GLY A 455 -1.52 -6.21 7.70
C GLY A 455 -1.11 -5.22 8.79
N LEU A 456 0.12 -5.36 9.29
CA LEU A 456 0.77 -4.34 10.08
C LEU A 456 1.21 -3.20 9.15
N GLU A 457 1.20 -1.96 9.63
CA GLU A 457 1.83 -0.90 8.83
C GLU A 457 3.32 -1.22 8.60
N GLY A 458 3.80 -0.93 7.39
CA GLY A 458 5.17 -1.22 6.99
C GLY A 458 5.39 -2.63 6.41
N THR A 459 4.40 -3.53 6.43
CA THR A 459 4.50 -4.89 5.86
C THR A 459 3.97 -5.03 4.44
N MET A 460 3.85 -3.91 3.72
CA MET A 460 3.41 -3.88 2.32
C MET A 460 4.57 -3.51 1.40
N LEU A 461 5.05 -2.27 1.48
CA LEU A 461 6.10 -1.75 0.61
C LEU A 461 7.40 -2.55 0.77
N ALA A 462 7.77 -2.84 2.02
CA ALA A 462 9.02 -3.47 2.37
C ALA A 462 9.13 -4.93 1.90
N PRO A 463 8.16 -5.82 2.19
CA PRO A 463 8.11 -7.15 1.58
C PRO A 463 7.99 -7.12 0.06
N SER A 464 7.36 -6.09 -0.52
CA SER A 464 7.28 -5.95 -1.98
C SER A 464 8.64 -5.68 -2.62
N ILE A 465 9.44 -4.80 -2.02
CA ILE A 465 10.82 -4.55 -2.47
C ILE A 465 11.67 -5.80 -2.28
N PHE A 466 11.58 -6.43 -1.10
CA PHE A 466 12.33 -7.66 -0.79
C PHE A 466 12.02 -8.79 -1.77
N SER A 467 10.74 -9.11 -1.99
CA SER A 467 10.33 -10.15 -2.96
C SER A 467 10.75 -9.79 -4.39
N GLY A 468 10.78 -8.49 -4.73
CA GLY A 468 11.34 -8.01 -5.99
C GLY A 468 12.80 -8.40 -6.16
N ARG A 469 13.62 -8.20 -5.12
CA ARG A 469 15.03 -8.63 -5.13
C ARG A 469 15.16 -10.14 -5.31
N VAL A 470 14.41 -10.90 -4.51
CA VAL A 470 14.41 -12.37 -4.58
C VAL A 470 14.03 -12.84 -5.99
N ALA A 471 12.95 -12.31 -6.57
CA ALA A 471 12.49 -12.65 -7.90
C ALA A 471 13.52 -12.29 -8.98
N GLY A 472 14.09 -11.08 -8.95
CA GLY A 472 15.08 -10.64 -9.93
C GLY A 472 16.33 -11.51 -9.95
N ALA A 473 16.85 -11.87 -8.77
CA ALA A 473 18.04 -12.70 -8.66
C ALA A 473 17.80 -14.14 -9.16
N TRP A 474 16.67 -14.76 -8.82
CA TRP A 474 16.34 -16.11 -9.30
C TRP A 474 15.96 -16.12 -10.79
N ALA A 475 15.25 -15.11 -11.28
CA ALA A 475 14.94 -14.95 -12.70
C ALA A 475 16.22 -14.80 -13.54
N ALA A 476 17.19 -14.00 -13.08
CA ALA A 476 18.48 -13.89 -13.72
C ALA A 476 19.26 -15.21 -13.71
N GLN A 477 19.25 -15.94 -12.59
CA GLN A 477 19.90 -17.24 -12.49
C GLN A 477 19.32 -18.24 -13.50
N GLU A 478 18.00 -18.33 -13.59
CA GLU A 478 17.33 -19.19 -14.57
C GLU A 478 17.60 -18.74 -16.02
N ALA A 479 17.85 -17.44 -16.24
CA ALA A 479 18.28 -16.91 -17.52
C ALA A 479 19.78 -17.15 -17.84
N GLY A 480 20.55 -17.72 -16.90
CA GLY A 480 21.96 -18.07 -17.03
C GLY A 480 22.94 -17.08 -16.39
N PHE A 481 22.49 -16.22 -15.47
CA PHE A 481 23.29 -15.13 -14.88
C PHE A 481 23.30 -15.16 -13.35
N GLY A 482 24.47 -14.99 -12.75
CA GLY A 482 24.63 -14.96 -11.29
C GLY A 482 24.30 -16.30 -10.61
N SER A 483 24.21 -16.28 -9.28
CA SER A 483 24.03 -17.48 -8.45
C SER A 483 22.63 -17.61 -7.81
N GLY A 484 21.68 -16.77 -8.20
CA GLY A 484 20.40 -16.63 -7.50
C GLY A 484 20.51 -15.76 -6.25
N PHE A 485 19.41 -15.66 -5.48
CA PHE A 485 19.35 -14.85 -4.28
C PHE A 485 20.12 -15.50 -3.12
N LYS A 486 21.10 -14.77 -2.56
CA LYS A 486 21.86 -15.16 -1.37
C LYS A 486 21.64 -14.12 -0.28
N GLY A 487 20.55 -14.27 0.47
CA GLY A 487 20.25 -13.37 1.59
C GLY A 487 21.17 -13.63 2.78
N LYS A 488 21.56 -12.57 3.49
CA LYS A 488 22.18 -12.69 4.81
C LYS A 488 21.10 -12.64 5.90
N PRO A 489 20.91 -13.69 6.71
CA PRO A 489 19.93 -13.65 7.79
C PRO A 489 20.37 -12.70 8.91
N ASN A 490 19.39 -12.12 9.61
CA ASN A 490 19.55 -11.25 10.77
C ASN A 490 19.94 -12.04 12.02
N ARG A 491 19.71 -13.37 12.03
CA ARG A 491 20.11 -14.25 13.13
C ARG A 491 21.61 -14.60 13.00
N PRO A 492 22.37 -14.63 14.10
CA PRO A 492 23.63 -15.37 14.10
C PRO A 492 23.34 -16.84 13.77
N GLY A 493 24.11 -17.39 12.82
CA GLY A 493 23.93 -18.74 12.30
C GLY A 493 24.42 -19.84 13.23
#